data_AF-A0A9D6PDR2-F1
#
_entry.id   AF-A0A9D6PDR2-F1
#
_cell.length_a   1.000
_cell.length_b   1.000
_cell.length_c   1.000
_cell.angle_alpha   90.00
_cell.angle_beta   90.00
_cell.angle_gamma   90.00
#
_symmetry.space_group_name_H-M   'P 1'
#
loop_
_entity.id
_entity.type
_entity.pdbx_description
1 polymer ?
#
loop_
_entity_poly.entity_id
_entity_poly.type
_entity_poly.pdbx_seq_one_letter_code
_entity_poly.pdbx_strand_id
1 'polypeptide(L)'
;MKRKILNIFGWLFGIGAFIGGIQKLFSSPLEAVYYLSFGVIIFPPANHLILKTSYAKLIKIVVGLVFIGSLITWVYLEQRPSPEKEMDGYKRSNTNITKQIAKSYCLKNGRCPTSLDELFNSGATGPYEFYRAEDYFYRSIDDGKDCVIGTTLSNGKYYTELCIGDNLANIKYLIDPKAE
;
A
#
# COMPACT_ATOMS: atom_id res chain seq x y z
N MET A 1 -4.58 48.46 -3.97
CA MET A 1 -4.58 47.36 -4.97
C MET A 1 -4.57 45.97 -4.33
N LYS A 2 -3.63 45.64 -3.42
CA LYS A 2 -3.48 44.32 -2.78
C LYS A 2 -4.76 43.73 -2.16
N ARG A 3 -5.57 44.53 -1.42
CA ARG A 3 -6.84 44.08 -0.82
C ARG A 3 -7.93 43.71 -1.84
N LYS A 4 -8.01 44.41 -2.98
CA LYS A 4 -9.02 44.11 -4.02
C LYS A 4 -8.68 42.80 -4.73
N ILE A 5 -7.40 42.59 -5.02
CA ILE A 5 -6.89 41.37 -5.65
C ILE A 5 -7.12 40.16 -4.73
N LEU A 6 -6.71 40.23 -3.46
CA LEU A 6 -6.96 39.14 -2.48
C LEU A 6 -8.45 38.79 -2.36
N ASN A 7 -9.34 39.77 -2.46
CA ASN A 7 -10.78 39.57 -2.38
C ASN A 7 -11.31 38.81 -3.60
N ILE A 8 -10.86 39.14 -4.81
CA ILE A 8 -11.25 38.44 -6.05
C ILE A 8 -10.76 36.98 -6.01
N PHE A 9 -9.52 36.76 -5.55
CA PHE A 9 -8.99 35.41 -5.36
C PHE A 9 -9.83 34.60 -4.35
N GLY A 10 -10.15 35.17 -3.18
CA GLY A 10 -11.01 34.50 -2.20
C GLY A 10 -12.39 34.14 -2.75
N TRP A 11 -12.98 34.97 -3.61
CA TRP A 11 -14.25 34.69 -4.28
C TRP A 11 -14.15 33.53 -5.27
N LEU A 12 -13.18 33.57 -6.19
CA LEU A 12 -13.03 32.54 -7.22
C LEU A 12 -12.70 31.17 -6.62
N PHE A 13 -11.72 31.13 -5.72
CA PHE A 13 -11.31 29.88 -5.08
C PHE A 13 -12.35 29.40 -4.07
N GLY A 14 -13.02 30.31 -3.35
CA GLY A 14 -14.07 29.96 -2.38
C GLY A 14 -15.31 29.36 -3.05
N ILE A 15 -15.81 29.97 -4.13
CA ILE A 15 -16.93 29.40 -4.90
C ILE A 15 -16.52 28.07 -5.53
N GLY A 16 -15.34 28.00 -6.13
CA GLY A 16 -14.82 26.76 -6.71
C GLY A 16 -14.75 25.63 -5.68
N ALA A 17 -14.27 25.94 -4.47
CA ALA A 17 -14.22 24.98 -3.36
C ALA A 17 -15.62 24.54 -2.91
N PHE A 18 -16.59 25.45 -2.78
CA PHE A 18 -17.96 25.04 -2.45
C PHE A 18 -18.61 24.18 -3.52
N ILE A 19 -18.49 24.55 -4.79
CA ILE A 19 -19.04 23.78 -5.90
C ILE A 19 -18.38 22.40 -5.95
N GLY A 20 -17.05 22.33 -5.89
CA GLY A 20 -16.31 21.07 -5.88
C GLY A 20 -16.65 20.19 -4.67
N GLY A 21 -16.83 20.80 -3.50
CA GLY A 21 -17.26 20.11 -2.29
C GLY A 21 -18.66 19.51 -2.42
N ILE A 22 -19.63 20.27 -2.95
CA ILE A 22 -20.99 19.79 -3.19
C ILE A 22 -21.00 18.64 -4.20
N GLN A 23 -20.24 18.77 -5.29
CA GLN A 23 -20.16 17.72 -6.32
C GLN A 23 -19.58 16.40 -5.78
N LYS A 24 -18.68 16.47 -4.80
CA LYS A 24 -18.02 15.30 -4.23
C LYS A 24 -18.73 14.68 -3.02
N LEU A 25 -19.82 15.28 -2.53
CA LEU A 25 -20.54 14.82 -1.32
C LEU A 25 -20.86 13.31 -1.32
N PHE A 26 -21.22 12.76 -2.48
CA PHE A 26 -21.65 11.37 -2.60
C PHE A 26 -20.59 10.44 -3.22
N SER A 27 -19.59 10.98 -3.90
CA SER A 27 -18.56 10.20 -4.59
C SER A 27 -17.26 10.07 -3.80
N SER A 28 -16.86 11.13 -3.09
CA SER A 28 -15.69 11.15 -2.21
C SER A 28 -15.97 12.05 -1.01
N PRO A 29 -16.65 11.52 0.03
CA PRO A 29 -17.11 12.31 1.17
C PRO A 29 -15.98 13.04 1.93
N LEU A 30 -14.78 12.44 1.98
CA LEU A 30 -13.61 13.06 2.62
C LEU A 30 -13.09 14.27 1.83
N GLU A 31 -13.00 14.13 0.50
CA GLU A 31 -12.66 15.26 -0.36
C GLU A 31 -13.73 16.34 -0.31
N ALA A 32 -15.00 15.97 -0.22
CA ALA A 32 -16.10 16.91 -0.06
C ALA A 32 -15.92 17.75 1.21
N VAL A 33 -15.62 17.12 2.35
CA VAL A 33 -15.36 17.81 3.62
C VAL A 33 -14.13 18.72 3.52
N TYR A 34 -13.07 18.29 2.85
CA TYR A 34 -11.89 19.12 2.58
C TYR A 34 -12.26 20.38 1.79
N TYR A 35 -12.93 20.23 0.65
CA TYR A 35 -13.32 21.35 -0.20
C TYR A 35 -14.31 22.30 0.48
N LEU A 36 -15.28 21.77 1.22
CA LEU A 36 -16.24 22.59 1.96
C LEU A 36 -15.58 23.37 3.09
N SER A 37 -14.69 22.75 3.87
CA SER A 37 -13.95 23.44 4.93
C SER A 37 -12.98 24.48 4.36
N PHE A 38 -12.29 24.17 3.26
CA PHE A 38 -11.46 25.13 2.52
C PHE A 38 -12.27 26.33 2.02
N GLY A 39 -13.45 26.06 1.44
CA GLY A 39 -14.40 27.09 1.00
C GLY A 39 -14.81 28.01 2.15
N VAL A 40 -15.13 27.48 3.32
CA VAL A 40 -15.48 28.28 4.51
C VAL A 40 -14.33 29.20 4.97
N ILE A 41 -13.07 28.74 4.85
CA ILE A 41 -11.89 29.51 5.25
C ILE A 41 -11.62 30.68 4.29
N ILE A 42 -11.67 30.42 2.98
CA ILE A 42 -11.21 31.37 1.97
C ILE A 42 -12.32 32.26 1.40
N PHE A 43 -13.58 31.81 1.46
CA PHE A 43 -14.70 32.54 0.89
C PHE A 43 -15.03 33.78 1.73
N PRO A 44 -14.89 35.00 1.19
CA PRO A 44 -15.00 36.22 1.99
C PRO A 44 -16.36 36.38 2.70
N PRO A 45 -17.51 36.06 2.08
CA PRO A 45 -18.80 36.12 2.77
C PRO A 45 -18.89 35.16 3.96
N ALA A 46 -18.41 33.92 3.84
CA ALA A 46 -18.45 32.95 4.93
C ALA A 46 -17.57 33.41 6.10
N ASN A 47 -16.33 33.82 5.83
CA ASN A 47 -15.42 34.31 6.87
C ASN A 47 -15.94 35.58 7.55
N HIS A 48 -16.56 36.50 6.79
CA HIS A 48 -17.19 37.70 7.35
C HIS A 48 -18.40 37.38 8.24
N LEU A 49 -19.23 36.40 7.85
CA LEU A 49 -20.33 35.92 8.70
C LEU A 49 -19.80 35.30 10.00
N ILE A 50 -18.75 34.47 9.93
CA ILE A 50 -18.13 33.88 11.12
C ILE A 50 -17.60 34.96 12.07
N LEU A 51 -16.91 35.98 11.54
CA LEU A 51 -16.37 37.09 12.33
C LEU A 51 -17.43 37.91 13.08
N LYS A 52 -18.67 37.92 12.59
CA LYS A 52 -19.79 38.63 13.23
C LYS A 52 -20.42 37.86 14.39
N THR A 53 -20.05 36.60 14.59
CA THR A 53 -20.59 35.76 15.67
C THR A 53 -19.79 35.91 16.96
N SER A 54 -20.46 35.78 18.11
CA SER A 54 -19.81 35.71 19.44
C SER A 54 -18.86 34.51 19.57
N TYR A 55 -19.07 33.46 18.77
CA TYR A 55 -18.28 32.24 18.76
C TYR A 55 -17.21 32.17 17.66
N ALA A 56 -16.86 33.31 17.03
CA ALA A 56 -15.95 33.35 15.89
C ALA A 56 -14.64 32.58 16.10
N LYS A 57 -14.05 32.70 17.30
CA LYS A 57 -12.80 32.01 17.65
C LYS A 57 -12.97 30.49 17.68
N LEU A 58 -14.06 30.01 18.29
CA LEU A 58 -14.38 28.58 18.39
C LEU A 58 -14.66 27.99 17.00
N ILE A 59 -15.48 28.66 16.19
CA ILE A 59 -15.84 28.20 14.85
C ILE A 59 -14.60 28.07 13.97
N LYS A 60 -13.68 29.05 14.01
CA LYS A 60 -12.43 28.99 13.24
C LYS A 60 -11.54 27.82 13.66
N ILE A 61 -11.45 27.52 14.96
CA ILE A 61 -10.69 26.37 15.46
C ILE A 61 -11.30 25.07 14.94
N VAL A 62 -12.62 24.91 15.06
CA VAL A 62 -13.32 23.69 14.60
C VAL A 62 -13.14 23.50 13.09
N VAL A 63 -13.38 24.54 12.28
CA VAL A 63 -13.20 24.48 10.83
C VAL A 63 -11.73 24.17 10.47
N GLY A 64 -10.78 24.77 11.18
CA GLY A 64 -9.35 24.48 10.99
C GLY A 64 -8.99 23.04 11.32
N LEU A 65 -9.53 22.48 12.41
CA LEU A 65 -9.33 21.08 12.77
C LEU A 65 -9.92 20.12 11.75
N VAL A 66 -11.12 20.42 11.23
CA VAL A 66 -11.75 19.63 10.16
C VAL A 66 -10.91 19.67 8.88
N PHE A 67 -10.41 20.85 8.51
CA PHE A 67 -9.56 21.01 7.33
C PHE A 67 -8.25 20.21 7.47
N ILE A 68 -7.53 20.37 8.58
CA ILE A 68 -6.27 19.65 8.83
C ILE A 68 -6.52 18.14 8.93
N GLY A 69 -7.57 17.72 9.66
CA GLY A 69 -7.95 16.32 9.79
C GLY A 69 -8.23 15.67 8.43
N SER A 70 -9.02 16.34 7.58
CA SER A 70 -9.31 15.84 6.24
C SER A 70 -8.05 15.70 5.37
N LEU A 71 -7.09 16.62 5.49
CA LEU A 71 -5.82 16.56 4.76
C LEU A 71 -4.94 15.40 5.25
N ILE A 72 -4.84 15.19 6.56
CA ILE A 72 -4.10 14.06 7.14
C ILE A 72 -4.73 12.73 6.71
N THR A 73 -6.05 12.60 6.81
CA THR A 73 -6.76 11.38 6.42
C THR A 73 -6.60 11.12 4.92
N TRP A 74 -6.66 12.14 4.08
CA TRP A 74 -6.44 11.99 2.65
C TRP A 74 -5.03 11.46 2.34
N VAL A 75 -3.98 12.08 2.91
CA VAL A 75 -2.59 11.62 2.75
C VAL A 75 -2.43 10.18 3.26
N TYR A 76 -3.05 9.84 4.39
CA TYR A 76 -2.99 8.49 4.95
C TYR A 76 -3.67 7.45 4.05
N LEU A 77 -4.82 7.78 3.46
CA LEU A 77 -5.54 6.88 2.55
C LEU A 77 -4.79 6.71 1.22
N GLU A 78 -4.17 7.77 0.69
CA GLU A 78 -3.34 7.71 -0.51
C GLU A 78 -2.11 6.80 -0.31
N GLN A 79 -1.59 6.73 0.92
CA GLN A 79 -0.46 5.87 1.28
C GLN A 79 -0.86 4.42 1.56
N ARG A 80 -2.15 4.08 1.68
CA ARG A 80 -2.54 2.68 1.85
C ARG A 80 -2.19 1.90 0.57
N PRO A 81 -1.45 0.78 0.68
CA PRO A 81 -1.26 -0.09 -0.46
C PRO A 81 -2.64 -0.51 -0.98
N SER A 82 -2.79 -0.60 -2.31
CA SER A 82 -3.96 -1.24 -2.88
C SER A 82 -4.05 -2.68 -2.33
N PRO A 83 -5.25 -3.29 -2.25
CA PRO A 83 -5.39 -4.68 -1.79
C PRO A 83 -4.43 -5.64 -2.51
N GLU A 84 -4.16 -5.40 -3.79
CA GLU A 84 -3.19 -6.16 -4.58
C GLU A 84 -1.75 -6.01 -4.07
N LYS A 85 -1.32 -4.80 -3.68
CA LYS A 85 0.00 -4.55 -3.11
C LYS A 85 0.13 -5.14 -1.70
N GLU A 86 -0.95 -5.20 -0.95
CA GLU A 86 -1.00 -5.88 0.35
C GLU A 86 -0.81 -7.40 0.17
N MET A 87 -1.50 -8.00 -0.80
CA MET A 87 -1.30 -9.39 -1.22
C MET A 87 0.12 -9.67 -1.68
N ASP A 88 0.76 -8.74 -2.41
CA ASP A 88 2.19 -8.86 -2.76
C ASP A 88 3.10 -8.89 -1.53
N GLY A 89 2.73 -8.16 -0.48
CA GLY A 89 3.42 -8.20 0.82
C GLY A 89 3.35 -9.58 1.45
N TYR A 90 2.15 -10.17 1.49
CA TYR A 90 1.94 -11.54 1.97
C TYR A 90 2.70 -12.57 1.13
N LYS A 91 2.66 -12.43 -0.20
CA LYS A 91 3.41 -13.29 -1.14
C LYS A 91 4.90 -13.27 -0.84
N ARG A 92 5.50 -12.09 -0.69
CA ARG A 92 6.92 -11.94 -0.31
C ARG A 92 7.22 -12.54 1.07
N SER A 93 6.35 -12.30 2.04
CA SER A 93 6.49 -12.85 3.40
C SER A 93 6.51 -14.38 3.37
N ASN A 94 5.52 -15.00 2.72
CA ASN A 94 5.41 -16.44 2.59
C ASN A 94 6.60 -17.07 1.84
N THR A 95 7.11 -16.41 0.79
CA THR A 95 8.36 -16.83 0.11
C THR A 95 9.53 -16.86 1.09
N ASN A 96 9.69 -15.81 1.92
CA ASN A 96 10.76 -15.73 2.90
C ASN A 96 10.63 -16.74 4.04
N ILE A 97 9.41 -16.96 4.55
CA ILE A 97 9.13 -17.98 5.56
C ILE A 97 9.49 -19.36 5.01
N THR A 98 9.02 -19.67 3.81
CA THR A 98 9.27 -20.96 3.18
C THR A 98 10.75 -21.15 2.86
N LYS A 99 11.47 -20.10 2.42
CA LYS A 99 12.93 -20.10 2.29
C LYS A 99 13.62 -20.51 3.59
N GLN A 100 13.23 -19.92 4.73
CA GLN A 100 13.83 -20.23 6.02
C GLN A 100 13.56 -21.68 6.44
N ILE A 101 12.33 -22.16 6.22
CA ILE A 101 11.94 -23.53 6.52
C ILE A 101 12.70 -24.53 5.64
N ALA A 102 12.77 -24.26 4.33
CA ALA A 102 13.52 -25.07 3.37
C ALA A 102 15.01 -25.09 3.71
N LYS A 103 15.62 -23.94 4.04
CA LYS A 103 17.02 -23.86 4.48
C LYS A 103 17.29 -24.74 5.68
N SER A 104 16.42 -24.70 6.69
CA SER A 104 16.52 -25.57 7.86
C SER A 104 16.45 -27.06 7.49
N TYR A 105 15.50 -27.42 6.62
CA TYR A 105 15.38 -28.78 6.10
C TYR A 105 16.66 -29.22 5.37
N CYS A 106 17.17 -28.40 4.45
CA CYS A 106 18.35 -28.73 3.64
C CYS A 106 19.57 -28.98 4.53
N LEU A 107 19.79 -28.10 5.51
CA LEU A 107 20.91 -28.22 6.46
C LEU A 107 20.78 -29.47 7.35
N LYS A 108 19.56 -29.86 7.73
CA LYS A 108 19.31 -31.03 8.57
C LYS A 108 19.49 -32.35 7.82
N ASN A 109 19.03 -32.42 6.57
CA ASN A 109 18.97 -33.67 5.81
C ASN A 109 20.13 -33.85 4.82
N GLY A 110 20.99 -32.84 4.67
CA GLY A 110 22.09 -32.83 3.69
C GLY A 110 21.61 -32.73 2.23
N ARG A 111 20.30 -32.60 2.01
CA ARG A 111 19.65 -32.35 0.71
C ARG A 111 18.42 -31.47 0.91
N CYS A 112 18.15 -30.62 -0.07
CA CYS A 112 16.93 -29.84 -0.13
C CYS A 112 15.71 -30.68 -0.51
N PRO A 113 14.50 -30.24 -0.10
CA PRO A 113 13.26 -30.84 -0.56
C PRO A 113 13.15 -30.78 -2.08
N THR A 114 12.43 -31.75 -2.65
CA THR A 114 12.09 -31.80 -4.07
C THR A 114 10.80 -31.02 -4.37
N SER A 115 9.92 -30.87 -3.38
CA SER A 115 8.65 -30.14 -3.49
C SER A 115 8.28 -29.45 -2.17
N LEU A 116 7.31 -28.53 -2.24
CA LEU A 116 6.69 -27.94 -1.04
C LEU A 116 5.94 -28.98 -0.21
N ASP A 117 5.31 -29.97 -0.85
CA ASP A 117 4.63 -31.05 -0.15
C ASP A 117 5.59 -31.86 0.70
N GLU A 118 6.79 -32.17 0.19
CA GLU A 118 7.84 -32.84 0.97
C GLU A 118 8.27 -32.00 2.18
N LEU A 119 8.41 -30.68 1.97
CA LEU A 119 8.79 -29.74 3.03
C LEU A 119 7.72 -29.71 4.14
N PHE A 120 6.45 -29.58 3.79
CA PHE A 120 5.35 -29.48 4.75
C PHE A 120 5.00 -30.81 5.41
N ASN A 121 5.14 -31.94 4.70
CA ASN A 121 4.95 -33.27 5.27
C ASN A 121 6.02 -33.65 6.30
N SER A 122 7.17 -32.96 6.31
CA SER A 122 8.19 -33.14 7.37
C SER A 122 7.81 -32.49 8.71
N GLY A 123 6.58 -31.94 8.83
CA GLY A 123 6.10 -31.22 10.02
C GLY A 123 6.61 -29.79 10.12
N ALA A 124 7.22 -29.27 9.05
CA ALA A 124 7.78 -27.94 9.03
C ALA A 124 6.74 -26.96 8.48
N THR A 125 5.88 -26.42 9.35
CA THR A 125 4.83 -25.48 8.97
C THR A 125 5.16 -24.07 9.44
N GLY A 126 5.07 -23.08 8.54
CA GLY A 126 5.16 -21.67 8.88
C GLY A 126 3.78 -21.02 9.12
N PRO A 127 3.72 -19.83 9.74
CA PRO A 127 2.49 -19.04 9.76
C PRO A 127 2.25 -18.47 8.35
N TYR A 128 1.33 -19.10 7.63
CA TYR A 128 1.01 -18.76 6.25
C TYR A 128 -0.29 -17.97 6.19
N GLU A 129 -0.19 -16.64 6.12
CA GLU A 129 -1.35 -15.79 5.85
C GLU A 129 -1.61 -15.74 4.34
N PHE A 130 -2.88 -15.93 3.95
CA PHE A 130 -3.35 -15.87 2.56
C PHE A 130 -2.56 -16.76 1.57
N TYR A 131 -2.02 -17.88 2.05
CA TYR A 131 -1.25 -18.80 1.23
C TYR A 131 -2.15 -19.70 0.37
N ARG A 132 -1.79 -19.82 -0.91
CA ARG A 132 -2.30 -20.81 -1.84
C ARG A 132 -1.14 -21.45 -2.56
N ALA A 133 -1.08 -22.78 -2.62
CA ALA A 133 0.06 -23.48 -3.19
C ALA A 133 0.31 -23.08 -4.65
N GLU A 134 -0.75 -22.84 -5.43
CA GLU A 134 -0.66 -22.41 -6.83
C GLU A 134 0.02 -21.05 -7.05
N ASP A 135 0.09 -20.20 -6.02
CA ASP A 135 0.74 -18.88 -6.11
C ASP A 135 2.27 -18.96 -6.02
N TYR A 136 2.83 -20.14 -5.70
CA TYR A 136 4.25 -20.32 -5.44
C TYR A 136 4.85 -21.38 -6.34
N PHE A 137 6.02 -21.05 -6.87
CA PHE A 137 6.89 -21.97 -7.55
C PHE A 137 7.98 -22.44 -6.59
N TYR A 138 8.30 -23.73 -6.62
CA TYR A 138 9.39 -24.31 -5.84
C TYR A 138 10.12 -25.35 -6.66
N ARG A 139 11.46 -25.36 -6.59
CA ARG A 139 12.29 -26.36 -7.26
C ARG A 139 13.60 -26.59 -6.52
N SER A 140 13.98 -27.85 -6.37
CA SER A 140 15.33 -28.25 -5.96
C SER A 140 16.30 -28.09 -7.13
N ILE A 141 17.49 -27.56 -6.88
CA ILE A 141 18.52 -27.28 -7.88
C ILE A 141 19.88 -27.80 -7.41
N ASP A 142 20.89 -27.78 -8.29
CA ASP A 142 22.26 -28.22 -7.99
C ASP A 142 22.30 -29.62 -7.35
N ASP A 143 21.61 -30.59 -7.98
CA ASP A 143 21.43 -31.96 -7.50
C ASP A 143 20.88 -32.07 -6.06
N GLY A 144 20.05 -31.11 -5.66
CA GLY A 144 19.44 -31.05 -4.34
C GLY A 144 20.31 -30.38 -3.29
N LYS A 145 21.39 -29.69 -3.67
CA LYS A 145 22.21 -28.89 -2.74
C LYS A 145 21.61 -27.54 -2.42
N ASP A 146 20.75 -27.01 -3.29
CA ASP A 146 20.01 -25.76 -3.05
C ASP A 146 18.57 -25.90 -3.55
N CYS A 147 17.73 -24.92 -3.24
CA CYS A 147 16.41 -24.80 -3.83
C CYS A 147 16.10 -23.35 -4.18
N VAL A 148 15.13 -23.17 -5.06
CA VAL A 148 14.57 -21.86 -5.38
C VAL A 148 13.09 -21.86 -5.05
N ILE A 149 12.62 -20.74 -4.51
CA ILE A 149 11.21 -20.47 -4.28
C ILE A 149 10.87 -19.11 -4.86
N GLY A 150 9.71 -19.02 -5.51
CA GLY A 150 9.26 -17.75 -6.04
C GLY A 150 7.75 -17.64 -6.14
N THR A 151 7.30 -16.44 -6.47
CA THR A 151 5.89 -16.10 -6.64
C THR A 151 5.76 -14.96 -7.65
N THR A 152 4.59 -14.87 -8.29
CA THR A 152 4.27 -13.77 -9.21
C THR A 152 3.52 -12.68 -8.45
N LEU A 153 4.02 -11.45 -8.53
CA LEU A 153 3.42 -10.27 -7.92
C LEU A 153 2.36 -9.63 -8.83
N SER A 154 1.52 -8.78 -8.26
CA SER A 154 0.46 -8.02 -8.94
C SER A 154 0.96 -7.23 -10.16
N ASN A 155 2.21 -6.77 -10.12
CA ASN A 155 2.86 -6.04 -11.21
C ASN A 155 3.46 -6.93 -12.32
N GLY A 156 3.17 -8.24 -12.31
CA GLY A 156 3.68 -9.22 -13.27
C GLY A 156 5.17 -9.57 -13.10
N LYS A 157 5.86 -9.00 -12.11
CA LYS A 157 7.26 -9.35 -11.81
C LYS A 157 7.29 -10.62 -10.96
N TYR A 158 8.27 -11.47 -11.25
CA TYR A 158 8.61 -12.60 -10.42
C TYR A 158 9.45 -12.14 -9.23
N TYR A 159 9.06 -12.57 -8.03
CA TYR A 159 9.87 -12.47 -6.82
C TYR A 159 10.38 -13.86 -6.48
N THR A 160 11.69 -14.06 -6.57
CA THR A 160 12.35 -15.36 -6.44
C THR A 160 13.53 -15.26 -5.51
N GLU A 161 13.69 -16.26 -4.66
CA GLU A 161 14.74 -16.36 -3.65
C GLU A 161 15.37 -17.74 -3.69
N LEU A 162 16.67 -17.80 -3.45
CA LEU A 162 17.36 -19.06 -3.16
C LEU A 162 17.17 -19.43 -1.70
N CYS A 163 17.09 -20.73 -1.43
CA CYS A 163 16.91 -21.27 -0.09
C CYS A 163 18.18 -21.13 0.74
N ILE A 164 19.32 -21.57 0.19
CA ILE A 164 20.62 -21.58 0.87
C ILE A 164 21.54 -20.50 0.31
N GLY A 165 21.69 -20.44 -1.01
CA GLY A 165 22.62 -19.52 -1.68
C GLY A 165 22.19 -18.05 -1.58
N ASP A 166 23.17 -17.15 -1.63
CA ASP A 166 22.93 -15.70 -1.53
C ASP A 166 22.94 -14.99 -2.89
N ASN A 167 23.21 -15.70 -3.99
CA ASN A 167 23.43 -15.06 -5.30
C ASN A 167 22.67 -15.74 -6.45
N LEU A 168 21.49 -15.19 -6.75
CA LEU A 168 20.63 -15.59 -7.87
C LEU A 168 21.28 -15.38 -9.25
N ALA A 169 22.33 -14.55 -9.35
CA ALA A 169 22.98 -14.23 -10.61
C ALA A 169 23.59 -15.46 -11.31
N ASN A 170 23.99 -16.48 -10.55
CA ASN A 170 24.63 -17.69 -11.07
C ASN A 170 23.63 -18.73 -11.59
N ILE A 171 22.33 -18.50 -11.42
CA ILE A 171 21.27 -19.52 -11.63
C ILE A 171 20.14 -18.99 -12.53
N LYS A 172 20.39 -17.87 -13.22
CA LYS A 172 19.41 -17.10 -14.01
C LYS A 172 18.69 -17.94 -15.09
N TYR A 173 19.34 -19.00 -15.57
CA TYR A 173 18.80 -19.93 -16.59
C TYR A 173 17.83 -20.99 -16.02
N LEU A 174 17.72 -21.15 -14.70
CA LEU A 174 16.79 -22.09 -14.06
C LEU A 174 15.51 -21.42 -13.54
N ILE A 175 15.44 -20.08 -13.61
CA ILE A 175 14.42 -19.26 -12.95
C ILE A 175 13.42 -18.66 -13.96
N ASP A 176 13.69 -18.78 -15.27
CA ASP A 176 12.74 -18.38 -16.31
C ASP A 176 11.94 -19.61 -16.79
N PRO A 177 10.67 -19.78 -16.38
CA PRO A 177 9.82 -20.85 -16.87
C PRO A 177 9.42 -20.69 -18.35
N LYS A 178 9.81 -19.59 -19.03
CA LYS A 178 9.61 -19.38 -20.48
C LYS A 178 10.86 -19.64 -21.33
N ALA A 179 11.92 -20.20 -20.75
CA ALA A 179 13.14 -20.54 -21.47
C ALA A 179 13.10 -21.91 -22.20
N GLU A 180 11.91 -22.51 -22.34
CA GLU A 180 11.62 -23.64 -23.25
C GLU A 180 10.80 -23.17 -24.46
#